data_AF-A0A4Q7Z7W4-F1
#
_entry.id   AF-A0A4Q7Z7W4-F1
#
_cell.length_a   1.000
_cell.length_b   1.000
_cell.length_c   1.000
_cell.angle_alpha   90.00
_cell.angle_beta   90.00
_cell.angle_gamma   90.00
#
_symmetry.space_group_name_H-M   'P 1'
#
loop_
_entity.id
_entity.type
_entity.pdbx_description
1 polymer ?
#
loop_
_entity_poly.entity_id
_entity_poly.type
_entity_poly.pdbx_seq_one_letter_code
_entity_poly.pdbx_strand_id
1 'polypeptide(L)'
;MPVPTRCGAALAAGVLAVLAAAGCATPDQTTTPGQAQSPPIVTSVPAQHSPAPATALQVHPRWESCAAELGGAGPDFSTVTRARLDSSFHPVSAILCTQQAETDSTGRKHITTHERHVDDIDALVAAQRLPDLPQTGDICTADAVMPPWIALVDGQGRWVHPAVPVTACDKPRVEVYTALDTVHTIATSSYTSVQPAPPAK
;
A
#
# COMPACT_ATOMS: atom_id res chain seq x y z
N MET A 1 1.77 -39.09 31.26
CA MET A 1 1.34 -37.92 32.06
C MET A 1 0.51 -37.01 31.17
N PRO A 2 -0.54 -36.37 31.72
CA PRO A 2 -1.82 -36.14 31.06
C PRO A 2 -1.92 -34.91 30.16
N VAL A 3 -2.82 -35.00 29.18
CA VAL A 3 -3.36 -33.93 28.33
C VAL A 3 -4.41 -33.13 29.13
N PRO A 4 -4.42 -31.78 29.09
CA PRO A 4 -5.58 -31.01 29.52
C PRO A 4 -6.52 -30.71 28.34
N THR A 5 -7.67 -31.38 28.36
CA THR A 5 -8.93 -31.01 27.71
C THR A 5 -9.51 -29.76 28.37
N ARG A 6 -10.03 -28.80 27.60
CA ARG A 6 -11.00 -27.80 28.10
C ARG A 6 -12.26 -27.79 27.23
N CYS A 7 -13.37 -28.06 27.90
CA CYS A 7 -14.75 -28.05 27.42
C CYS A 7 -15.44 -26.72 27.72
N GLY A 8 -16.44 -26.40 26.87
CA GLY A 8 -17.69 -25.69 27.22
C GLY A 8 -17.65 -24.15 27.21
N ALA A 9 -18.72 -23.41 26.86
CA ALA A 9 -20.06 -23.75 26.39
C ALA A 9 -20.81 -22.46 25.96
N ALA A 10 -21.86 -22.62 25.13
CA ALA A 10 -23.17 -21.93 25.12
C ALA A 10 -23.25 -20.40 24.87
N LEU A 11 -23.89 -19.90 23.78
CA LEU A 11 -25.33 -19.69 23.47
C LEU A 11 -25.95 -18.36 23.97
N ALA A 12 -26.41 -17.51 23.03
CA ALA A 12 -27.60 -16.63 23.07
C ALA A 12 -27.72 -15.95 21.68
N ALA A 13 -28.73 -16.09 20.81
CA ALA A 13 -30.21 -16.00 20.89
C ALA A 13 -30.74 -14.57 21.19
N GLY A 14 -31.39 -13.93 20.21
CA GLY A 14 -32.09 -12.64 20.34
C GLY A 14 -32.43 -12.00 18.97
N VAL A 15 -33.46 -12.47 18.25
CA VAL A 15 -34.84 -11.94 18.11
C VAL A 15 -35.00 -10.77 17.09
N LEU A 16 -35.90 -11.02 16.13
CA LEU A 16 -36.43 -10.16 15.05
C LEU A 16 -37.17 -8.91 15.53
N ALA A 17 -37.16 -7.85 14.69
CA ALA A 17 -38.31 -6.96 14.53
C ALA A 17 -38.42 -6.48 13.06
N VAL A 18 -39.45 -6.98 12.36
CA VAL A 18 -39.90 -6.53 11.04
C VAL A 18 -41.00 -5.48 11.26
N LEU A 19 -40.85 -4.29 10.66
CA LEU A 19 -41.91 -3.28 10.58
C LEU A 19 -42.19 -3.00 9.11
N ALA A 20 -43.26 -3.61 8.62
CA ALA A 20 -43.92 -3.27 7.37
C ALA A 20 -45.07 -2.30 7.69
N ALA A 21 -45.10 -1.13 7.04
CA ALA A 21 -46.26 -0.27 7.00
C ALA A 21 -46.68 -0.07 5.55
N ALA A 22 -47.86 -0.62 5.23
CA ALA A 22 -48.59 -0.42 4.00
C ALA A 22 -49.31 0.93 4.01
N GLY A 23 -49.37 1.60 2.86
CA GLY A 23 -50.22 2.76 2.61
C GLY A 23 -50.71 2.75 1.17
N CYS A 24 -52.03 2.70 0.99
CA CYS A 24 -52.73 2.52 -0.28
C CYS A 24 -53.08 3.85 -1.00
N ALA A 25 -53.23 3.71 -2.32
CA ALA A 25 -54.24 4.31 -3.21
C ALA A 25 -54.04 5.70 -3.87
N THR A 26 -54.15 5.61 -5.19
CA THR A 26 -54.31 6.51 -6.38
C THR A 26 -55.58 7.39 -6.39
N PRO A 27 -55.95 8.20 -7.45
CA PRO A 27 -55.26 8.70 -8.67
C PRO A 27 -55.52 10.21 -9.01
N ASP A 28 -54.99 10.63 -10.17
CA ASP A 28 -55.46 11.66 -11.14
C ASP A 28 -55.43 13.16 -10.83
N GLN A 29 -54.51 13.87 -11.50
CA GLN A 29 -54.81 15.14 -12.18
C GLN A 29 -54.09 15.20 -13.54
N THR A 30 -54.91 15.16 -14.60
CA THR A 30 -54.57 15.56 -15.97
C THR A 30 -54.95 17.03 -16.16
N THR A 31 -54.30 17.73 -17.11
CA THR A 31 -54.61 19.08 -17.70
C THR A 31 -53.75 20.20 -17.09
N THR A 32 -52.91 21.02 -17.76
CA THR A 32 -52.57 21.37 -19.16
C THR A 32 -51.27 22.22 -19.13
N PRO A 33 -50.51 22.37 -20.24
CA PRO A 33 -49.14 22.86 -20.23
C PRO A 33 -49.05 24.38 -20.06
N GLY A 34 -48.30 24.80 -19.04
CA GLY A 34 -47.83 26.17 -18.86
C GLY A 34 -46.32 26.21 -18.95
N GLN A 35 -45.80 26.90 -19.96
CA GLN A 35 -44.38 27.17 -20.18
C GLN A 35 -43.68 27.65 -18.90
N ALA A 36 -42.79 26.84 -18.36
CA ALA A 36 -41.69 27.30 -17.52
C ALA A 36 -40.39 26.96 -18.27
N GLN A 37 -39.68 28.01 -18.64
CA GLN A 37 -38.41 27.95 -19.37
C GLN A 37 -37.40 27.12 -18.59
N SER A 38 -36.99 25.99 -19.15
CA SER A 38 -35.86 25.23 -18.63
C SER A 38 -34.60 26.11 -18.65
N PRO A 39 -33.83 26.20 -17.56
CA PRO A 39 -32.47 26.71 -17.65
C PRO A 39 -31.67 25.85 -18.64
N PRO A 40 -30.64 26.41 -19.32
CA PRO A 40 -29.85 25.62 -20.24
C PRO A 40 -29.29 24.41 -19.51
N ILE A 41 -29.53 23.22 -20.06
CA ILE A 41 -28.84 21.99 -19.69
C ILE A 41 -27.37 22.30 -19.93
N VAL A 42 -26.65 22.60 -18.85
CA VAL A 42 -25.20 22.58 -18.87
C VAL A 42 -24.88 21.10 -19.02
N THR A 43 -24.62 20.68 -20.25
CA THR A 43 -23.97 19.40 -20.52
C THR A 43 -22.67 19.42 -19.73
N SER A 44 -22.69 18.80 -18.56
CA SER A 44 -21.50 18.54 -17.77
C SER A 44 -20.71 17.58 -18.63
N VAL A 45 -19.75 18.14 -19.38
CA VAL A 45 -18.69 17.36 -20.00
C VAL A 45 -18.10 16.54 -18.87
N PRO A 46 -18.20 15.20 -18.87
CA PRO A 46 -17.46 14.41 -17.91
C PRO A 46 -16.00 14.84 -18.09
N ALA A 47 -15.37 15.31 -17.02
CA ALA A 47 -13.95 15.62 -17.04
C ALA A 47 -13.24 14.37 -17.56
N GLN A 48 -12.86 14.41 -18.84
CA GLN A 48 -11.98 13.42 -19.43
C GLN A 48 -10.68 13.59 -18.67
N HIS A 49 -10.50 12.79 -17.62
CA HIS A 49 -9.20 12.58 -17.04
C HIS A 49 -8.39 11.91 -18.14
N SER A 50 -7.63 12.72 -18.88
CA SER A 50 -6.51 12.22 -19.64
C SER A 50 -5.69 11.36 -18.69
N PRO A 51 -5.48 10.06 -18.97
CA PRO A 51 -4.65 9.25 -18.12
C PRO A 51 -3.28 9.92 -18.05
N ALA A 52 -2.81 10.20 -16.83
CA ALA A 52 -1.46 10.69 -16.62
C ALA A 52 -0.49 9.75 -17.36
N PRO A 53 0.55 10.28 -18.04
CA PRO A 53 1.51 9.43 -18.73
C PRO A 53 2.10 8.44 -17.72
N ALA A 54 1.96 7.15 -18.01
CA ALA A 54 2.50 6.10 -17.16
C ALA A 54 4.02 6.29 -17.05
N THR A 55 4.51 6.59 -15.85
CA THR A 55 5.96 6.61 -15.58
C THR A 55 6.51 5.24 -15.94
N ALA A 56 7.55 5.17 -16.78
CA ALA A 56 8.20 3.92 -17.14
C ALA A 56 8.93 3.32 -15.92
N LEU A 57 8.89 1.99 -15.77
CA LEU A 57 9.60 1.28 -14.73
C LEU A 57 11.11 1.48 -14.89
N GLN A 58 11.73 2.09 -13.88
CA GLN A 58 13.17 2.35 -13.87
C GLN A 58 13.92 1.07 -13.54
N VAL A 59 14.72 0.60 -14.48
CA VAL A 59 15.56 -0.60 -14.34
C VAL A 59 16.99 -0.18 -14.10
N HIS A 60 17.55 -0.63 -12.98
CA HIS A 60 18.92 -0.37 -12.58
C HIS A 60 19.81 -1.56 -12.93
N PRO A 61 21.07 -1.34 -13.34
CA PRO A 61 21.91 -2.40 -13.90
C PRO A 61 22.35 -3.44 -12.86
N ARG A 62 22.56 -3.02 -11.61
CA ARG A 62 23.08 -3.89 -10.55
C ARG A 62 22.72 -3.36 -9.17
N TRP A 63 22.41 -4.27 -8.25
CA TRP A 63 22.25 -3.96 -6.83
C TRP A 63 23.60 -3.76 -6.13
N GLU A 64 23.72 -2.70 -5.33
CA GLU A 64 24.89 -2.46 -4.49
C GLU A 64 24.63 -2.80 -3.02
N SER A 65 23.79 -2.02 -2.34
CA SER A 65 23.35 -2.28 -0.96
C SER A 65 22.20 -1.36 -0.54
N CYS A 66 21.45 -1.74 0.48
CA CYS A 66 20.44 -0.91 1.11
C CYS A 66 21.07 0.37 1.70
N ALA A 67 22.31 0.29 2.19
CA ALA A 67 23.01 1.46 2.73
C ALA A 67 23.33 2.49 1.65
N ALA A 68 23.68 2.04 0.43
CA ALA A 68 23.92 2.91 -0.71
C ALA A 68 22.62 3.57 -1.21
N GLU A 69 21.54 2.80 -1.31
CA GLU A 69 20.27 3.29 -1.85
C GLU A 69 19.50 4.19 -0.88
N LEU A 70 19.55 3.89 0.42
CA LEU A 70 18.77 4.64 1.41
C LEU A 70 19.53 5.84 2.00
N GLY A 71 20.87 5.84 1.90
CA GLY A 71 21.73 6.89 2.43
C GLY A 71 21.45 7.27 3.90
N GLY A 72 21.95 8.44 4.30
CA GLY A 72 21.68 9.04 5.62
C GLY A 72 20.39 9.87 5.68
N ALA A 73 19.77 10.19 4.54
CA ALA A 73 18.52 10.96 4.50
C ALA A 73 17.29 10.10 4.85
N GLY A 74 17.45 8.79 4.89
CA GLY A 74 16.37 7.83 5.11
C GLY A 74 15.70 7.42 3.80
N PRO A 75 14.83 6.38 3.83
CA PRO A 75 14.20 5.88 2.62
C PRO A 75 13.26 6.90 2.00
N ASP A 76 13.34 7.08 0.68
CA ASP A 76 12.25 7.72 -0.06
C ASP A 76 11.08 6.73 -0.14
N PHE A 77 10.11 6.93 0.73
CA PHE A 77 8.89 6.15 0.79
C PHE A 77 7.78 6.70 -0.11
N SER A 78 8.03 7.76 -0.88
CA SER A 78 7.06 8.24 -1.85
C SER A 78 6.88 7.19 -2.95
N THR A 79 5.78 6.45 -2.88
CA THR A 79 5.37 5.48 -3.91
C THR A 79 4.65 6.17 -5.08
N VAL A 80 4.20 7.41 -4.87
CA VAL A 80 3.27 8.15 -5.73
C VAL A 80 3.86 8.47 -7.12
N THR A 81 5.19 8.48 -7.27
CA THR A 81 5.87 8.80 -8.54
C THR A 81 6.41 7.57 -9.25
N ARG A 82 6.36 6.40 -8.64
CA ARG A 82 6.99 5.19 -9.16
C ARG A 82 6.06 4.41 -10.09
N ALA A 83 6.67 3.77 -11.08
CA ALA A 83 5.95 2.89 -11.98
C ALA A 83 5.49 1.62 -11.27
N ARG A 84 4.37 1.05 -11.73
CA ARG A 84 3.90 -0.27 -11.30
C ARG A 84 4.82 -1.36 -11.85
N LEU A 85 4.88 -2.49 -11.15
CA LEU A 85 5.51 -3.69 -11.69
C LEU A 85 4.59 -4.30 -12.75
N ASP A 86 5.05 -4.36 -13.99
CA ASP A 86 4.34 -5.02 -15.08
C ASP A 86 4.94 -6.40 -15.39
N SER A 87 4.53 -6.99 -16.51
CA SER A 87 5.00 -8.30 -16.97
C SER A 87 6.32 -8.26 -17.74
N SER A 88 6.88 -7.08 -18.03
CA SER A 88 8.14 -6.93 -18.78
C SER A 88 9.38 -7.19 -17.92
N PHE A 89 9.25 -7.05 -16.60
CA PHE A 89 10.28 -7.40 -15.64
C PHE A 89 9.92 -8.70 -14.92
N HIS A 90 10.89 -9.62 -14.81
CA HIS A 90 10.73 -10.94 -14.23
C HIS A 90 11.64 -11.11 -13.01
N PRO A 91 11.18 -10.70 -11.81
CA PRO A 91 11.91 -10.91 -10.57
C PRO A 91 12.14 -12.40 -10.28
N VAL A 92 13.31 -12.72 -9.73
CA VAL A 92 13.65 -14.06 -9.22
C VAL A 92 14.06 -14.02 -7.74
N SER A 93 14.41 -12.85 -7.23
CA SER A 93 14.70 -12.60 -5.81
C SER A 93 14.32 -11.17 -5.43
N ALA A 94 14.28 -10.90 -4.14
CA ALA A 94 14.03 -9.56 -3.64
C ALA A 94 14.99 -9.19 -2.51
N ILE A 95 15.12 -7.88 -2.30
CA ILE A 95 15.94 -7.29 -1.27
C ILE A 95 15.05 -6.38 -0.44
N LEU A 96 14.97 -6.67 0.86
CA LEU A 96 14.17 -5.92 1.81
C LEU A 96 15.09 -5.03 2.62
N CYS A 97 14.84 -3.73 2.56
CA CYS A 97 15.61 -2.74 3.29
C CYS A 97 14.79 -2.17 4.45
N THR A 98 15.39 -2.13 5.64
CA THR A 98 14.81 -1.47 6.81
C THR A 98 15.86 -0.62 7.51
N GLN A 99 15.49 0.54 8.05
CA GLN A 99 16.37 1.36 8.89
C GLN A 99 15.85 1.42 10.32
N GLN A 100 16.77 1.31 11.27
CA GLN A 100 16.56 1.56 12.69
C GLN A 100 17.41 2.75 13.11
N ALA A 101 16.79 3.73 13.77
CA ALA A 101 17.48 4.92 14.26
C ALA A 101 17.52 4.92 15.78
N GLU A 102 18.71 5.06 16.35
CA GLU A 102 18.94 5.19 17.79
C GLU A 102 19.66 6.50 18.08
N THR A 103 19.34 7.16 19.19
CA THR A 103 20.04 8.37 19.62
C THR A 103 20.85 8.05 20.87
N ASP A 104 22.14 8.33 20.84
CA ASP A 104 23.01 8.11 22.01
C ASP A 104 22.92 9.24 23.03
N SER A 105 23.61 9.08 24.16
CA SER A 105 23.65 10.08 25.24
C SER A 105 24.25 11.43 24.84
N THR A 106 24.99 11.48 23.72
CA THR A 106 25.60 12.70 23.17
C THR A 106 24.68 13.40 22.15
N GLY A 107 23.50 12.83 21.87
CA GLY A 107 22.56 13.36 20.88
C GLY A 107 22.91 13.00 19.44
N ARG A 108 23.89 12.12 19.20
CA ARG A 108 24.21 11.62 17.86
C ARG A 108 23.22 10.53 17.47
N LYS A 109 22.84 10.50 16.19
CA LYS A 109 21.97 9.45 15.65
C LYS A 109 22.82 8.33 15.07
N HIS A 110 22.53 7.10 15.47
CA HIS A 110 23.06 5.87 14.91
C HIS A 110 21.95 5.29 14.03
N ILE A 111 22.21 5.21 12.72
CA ILE A 111 21.27 4.63 11.76
C ILE A 111 21.81 3.28 11.34
N THR A 112 21.13 2.21 11.74
CA THR A 112 21.42 0.85 11.30
C THR A 112 20.48 0.47 10.16
N THR A 113 21.05 0.26 8.99
CA THR A 113 20.36 -0.28 7.82
C THR A 113 20.50 -1.79 7.83
N HIS A 114 19.37 -2.50 7.80
CA HIS A 114 19.33 -3.95 7.60
C HIS A 114 18.91 -4.26 6.17
N GLU A 115 19.63 -5.20 5.57
CA GLU A 115 19.36 -5.74 4.25
C GLU A 115 19.07 -7.22 4.40
N ARG A 116 17.89 -7.65 3.94
CA ARG A 116 17.54 -9.07 3.84
C ARG A 116 17.41 -9.45 2.38
N HIS A 117 18.12 -10.50 1.98
CA HIS A 117 17.93 -11.14 0.69
C HIS A 117 16.92 -12.26 0.86
N VAL A 118 15.92 -12.26 0.00
CA VAL A 118 14.83 -13.24 0.03
C VAL A 118 14.71 -13.93 -1.31
N ASP A 119 14.49 -15.24 -1.26
CA ASP A 119 14.09 -16.07 -2.38
C ASP A 119 12.61 -16.46 -2.24
N ASP A 120 12.11 -17.30 -3.15
CA ASP A 120 10.70 -17.74 -3.19
C ASP A 120 9.69 -16.58 -3.12
N ILE A 121 9.82 -15.66 -4.08
CA ILE A 121 9.12 -14.37 -4.07
C ILE A 121 7.79 -14.38 -4.84
N ASP A 122 7.26 -15.54 -5.23
CA ASP A 122 6.10 -15.64 -6.11
C ASP A 122 4.87 -14.93 -5.53
N ALA A 123 4.59 -15.13 -4.24
CA ALA A 123 3.51 -14.44 -3.53
C ALA A 123 3.70 -12.92 -3.49
N LEU A 124 4.95 -12.47 -3.30
CA LEU A 124 5.29 -11.05 -3.27
C LEU A 124 5.11 -10.40 -4.65
N VAL A 125 5.58 -11.06 -5.72
CA VAL A 125 5.42 -10.58 -7.09
C VAL A 125 3.93 -10.52 -7.47
N ALA A 126 3.14 -11.53 -7.08
CA ALA A 126 1.70 -11.53 -7.29
C ALA A 126 1.02 -10.35 -6.56
N ALA A 127 1.36 -10.11 -5.29
CA ALA A 127 0.84 -8.99 -4.52
C ALA A 127 1.22 -7.63 -5.14
N GLN A 128 2.47 -7.46 -5.59
CA GLN A 128 2.96 -6.21 -6.17
C GLN A 128 2.25 -5.83 -7.49
N ARG A 129 1.77 -6.84 -8.23
CA ARG A 129 1.06 -6.69 -9.50
C ARG A 129 -0.43 -6.42 -9.34
N LEU A 130 -0.99 -6.48 -8.14
CA LEU A 130 -2.39 -6.13 -7.90
C LEU A 130 -2.66 -4.68 -8.28
N PRO A 131 -3.79 -4.33 -8.89
CA PRO A 131 -4.13 -2.92 -9.11
C PRO A 131 -4.34 -2.18 -7.78
N ASP A 132 -4.21 -0.86 -7.85
CA ASP A 132 -4.71 0.01 -6.78
C ASP A 132 -6.23 -0.12 -6.68
N LEU A 133 -6.76 -0.03 -5.47
CA LEU A 133 -8.20 0.04 -5.27
C LEU A 133 -8.71 1.42 -5.68
N PRO A 134 -9.89 1.51 -6.30
CA PRO A 134 -10.46 2.80 -6.67
C PRO A 134 -10.71 3.63 -5.42
N GLN A 135 -10.39 4.92 -5.50
CA GLN A 135 -10.71 5.88 -4.45
C GLN A 135 -12.22 5.87 -4.19
N THR A 136 -12.58 5.74 -2.91
CA THR A 136 -13.96 5.83 -2.44
C THR A 136 -14.11 7.12 -1.65
N GLY A 137 -15.31 7.70 -1.60
CA GLY A 137 -15.57 8.90 -0.80
C GLY A 137 -15.62 8.63 0.71
N ASP A 138 -15.03 7.52 1.16
CA ASP A 138 -15.08 7.06 2.54
C ASP A 138 -14.12 7.86 3.42
N ILE A 139 -14.40 7.90 4.73
CA ILE A 139 -13.56 8.59 5.69
C ILE A 139 -12.34 7.70 6.00
N CYS A 140 -11.16 8.14 5.57
CA CYS A 140 -9.89 7.49 5.86
C CYS A 140 -9.30 7.96 7.20
N THR A 141 -8.66 7.05 7.92
CA THR A 141 -7.92 7.40 9.15
C THR A 141 -6.61 8.10 8.81
N ALA A 142 -6.24 9.11 9.62
CA ALA A 142 -5.09 9.98 9.38
C ALA A 142 -3.72 9.41 9.82
N ASP A 143 -3.63 8.09 10.05
CA ASP A 143 -2.37 7.42 10.38
C ASP A 143 -1.47 7.28 9.14
N ALA A 144 -0.18 7.56 9.36
CA ALA A 144 0.86 7.32 8.38
C ALA A 144 1.32 5.85 8.45
N VAL A 145 1.21 5.15 7.33
CA VAL A 145 1.73 3.78 7.16
C VAL A 145 2.92 3.84 6.22
N MET A 146 4.11 3.48 6.73
CA MET A 146 5.32 3.46 5.92
C MET A 146 5.32 2.21 5.02
N PRO A 147 5.39 2.36 3.69
CA PRO A 147 5.50 1.22 2.80
C PRO A 147 6.84 0.51 3.02
N PRO A 148 6.88 -0.81 2.83
CA PRO A 148 8.14 -1.54 2.84
C PRO A 148 9.04 -1.06 1.69
N TRP A 149 10.34 -0.97 1.94
CA TRP A 149 11.32 -0.67 0.88
C TRP A 149 11.80 -1.99 0.28
N ILE A 150 11.48 -2.23 -0.99
CA ILE A 150 11.68 -3.51 -1.67
C ILE A 150 12.34 -3.28 -3.02
N ALA A 151 13.53 -3.84 -3.24
CA ALA A 151 14.07 -4.00 -4.58
C ALA A 151 13.78 -5.41 -5.11
N LEU A 152 13.22 -5.50 -6.30
CA LEU A 152 13.01 -6.77 -7.00
C LEU A 152 14.15 -6.96 -8.01
N VAL A 153 14.77 -8.14 -8.00
CA VAL A 153 15.98 -8.44 -8.77
C VAL A 153 15.68 -9.54 -9.79
N ASP A 154 16.10 -9.36 -11.04
CA ASP A 154 15.94 -10.37 -12.10
C ASP A 154 17.12 -11.35 -12.17
N GLY A 155 17.00 -12.36 -13.03
CA GLY A 155 18.05 -13.37 -13.24
C GLY A 155 19.36 -12.83 -13.84
N GLN A 156 19.39 -11.57 -14.29
CA GLN A 156 20.60 -10.88 -14.77
C GLN A 156 21.23 -10.00 -13.68
N GLY A 157 20.63 -9.92 -12.50
CA GLY A 157 21.07 -9.06 -11.40
C GLY A 157 20.68 -7.60 -11.55
N ARG A 158 19.84 -7.26 -12.54
CA ARG A 158 19.23 -5.93 -12.66
C ARG A 158 18.11 -5.83 -11.63
N TRP A 159 17.78 -4.61 -11.20
CA TRP A 159 16.75 -4.42 -10.19
C TRP A 159 15.81 -3.26 -10.47
N VAL A 160 14.64 -3.33 -9.85
CA VAL A 160 13.60 -2.30 -9.90
C VAL A 160 13.05 -2.07 -8.49
N HIS A 161 12.63 -0.84 -8.20
CA HIS A 161 11.86 -0.50 -6.99
C HIS A 161 10.47 -0.02 -7.40
N PRO A 162 9.51 -0.93 -7.58
CA PRO A 162 8.19 -0.57 -8.08
C PRO A 162 7.37 0.20 -7.03
N ALA A 163 6.33 0.89 -7.48
CA ALA A 163 5.29 1.40 -6.59
C ALA A 163 4.53 0.25 -5.95
N VAL A 164 4.26 0.37 -4.65
CA VAL A 164 3.44 -0.56 -3.85
C VAL A 164 1.97 -0.28 -4.11
N PRO A 165 1.16 -1.31 -4.43
CA PRO A 165 -0.27 -1.09 -4.61
C PRO A 165 -0.92 -0.52 -3.35
N VAL A 166 -1.89 0.37 -3.56
CA VAL A 166 -2.61 1.07 -2.49
C VAL A 166 -4.10 0.74 -2.46
N THR A 167 -4.68 0.96 -1.29
CA THR A 167 -6.11 0.93 -1.03
C THR A 167 -6.77 2.25 -1.46
N ALA A 168 -8.10 2.33 -1.33
CA ALA A 168 -8.87 3.55 -1.56
C ALA A 168 -8.47 4.73 -0.65
N CYS A 169 -7.69 4.48 0.41
CA CYS A 169 -7.17 5.49 1.34
C CYS A 169 -5.69 5.80 1.11
N ASP A 170 -5.13 5.46 -0.06
CA ASP A 170 -3.71 5.60 -0.40
C ASP A 170 -2.75 4.86 0.54
N LYS A 171 -3.26 3.89 1.30
CA LYS A 171 -2.44 3.04 2.18
C LYS A 171 -1.96 1.80 1.44
N PRO A 172 -0.73 1.32 1.67
CA PRO A 172 -0.27 0.09 1.05
C PRO A 172 -1.22 -1.08 1.33
N ARG A 173 -1.45 -1.90 0.31
CA ARG A 173 -2.33 -3.06 0.39
C ARG A 173 -1.77 -4.13 1.33
N VAL A 174 -2.64 -4.72 2.14
CA VAL A 174 -2.29 -5.73 3.16
C VAL A 174 -1.67 -6.99 2.55
N GLU A 175 -2.02 -7.30 1.31
CA GLU A 175 -1.48 -8.45 0.58
C GLU A 175 0.04 -8.38 0.41
N VAL A 176 0.61 -7.17 0.29
CA VAL A 176 2.06 -6.97 0.18
C VAL A 176 2.73 -7.33 1.52
N TYR A 177 2.19 -6.85 2.64
CA TYR A 177 2.71 -7.19 3.96
C TYR A 177 2.54 -8.69 4.27
N THR A 178 1.38 -9.26 3.93
CA THR A 178 1.13 -10.70 4.12
C THR A 178 2.14 -11.54 3.34
N ALA A 179 2.44 -11.16 2.09
CA ALA A 179 3.47 -11.83 1.32
C ALA A 179 4.86 -11.70 1.98
N LEU A 180 5.23 -10.51 2.44
CA LEU A 180 6.49 -10.26 3.14
C LEU A 180 6.64 -11.03 4.45
N ASP A 181 5.55 -11.32 5.16
CA ASP A 181 5.60 -12.12 6.39
C ASP A 181 5.88 -13.61 6.11
N THR A 182 5.71 -14.05 4.85
CA THR A 182 5.89 -15.44 4.43
C THR A 182 7.19 -15.70 3.68
N VAL A 183 7.93 -14.67 3.27
CA VAL A 183 9.16 -14.86 2.48
C VAL A 183 10.26 -15.54 3.29
N HIS A 184 11.02 -16.37 2.61
CA HIS A 184 12.19 -17.01 3.19
C HIS A 184 13.43 -16.10 3.04
N THR A 185 14.08 -15.79 4.16
CA THR A 185 15.31 -14.99 4.17
C THR A 185 16.53 -15.89 4.03
N ILE A 186 17.29 -15.72 2.95
CA ILE A 186 18.50 -16.50 2.68
C ILE A 186 19.78 -15.83 3.20
N ALA A 187 19.78 -14.51 3.30
CA ALA A 187 20.90 -13.76 3.85
C ALA A 187 20.41 -12.49 4.52
N THR A 188 21.14 -12.07 5.56
CA THR A 188 20.91 -10.79 6.23
C THR A 188 22.24 -10.11 6.46
N SER A 189 22.30 -8.82 6.19
CA SER A 189 23.43 -7.97 6.54
C SER A 189 22.94 -6.69 7.21
N SER A 190 23.84 -6.03 7.93
CA SER A 190 23.55 -4.77 8.61
C SER A 190 24.72 -3.81 8.49
N TYR A 191 24.42 -2.53 8.29
CA TYR A 191 25.40 -1.45 8.24
C TYR A 191 24.95 -0.31 9.16
N THR A 192 25.79 0.10 10.09
CA THR A 192 25.52 1.24 10.98
C THR A 192 26.32 2.45 10.56
N SER A 193 25.64 3.57 10.34
CA SER A 193 26.24 4.89 10.15
C SER A 193 25.95 5.78 11.35
N VAL A 194 26.87 6.71 11.62
CA VAL A 194 26.72 7.70 12.68
C VAL A 194 26.53 9.06 12.04
N GLN A 195 25.45 9.74 12.40
CA GLN A 195 25.18 11.11 11.99
C GLN A 195 25.53 12.08 13.11
N PRO A 196 26.18 13.21 12.79
CA PRO A 196 26.45 14.24 13.78
C PRO A 196 25.14 14.81 14.33
N ALA A 197 25.17 15.23 15.59
CA ALA A 197 24.05 15.94 16.19
C ALA A 197 23.72 17.20 15.37
N PRO A 198 22.43 17.53 15.14
CA PRO A 198 22.08 18.79 14.52
C PRO A 198 22.61 19.96 15.38
N PRO A 199 23.02 21.09 14.77
CA PRO A 199 23.50 22.23 15.52
C PRO A 199 22.43 22.73 16.50
N ALA A 200 22.86 23.12 17.71
CA ALA A 200 21.97 23.72 18.70
C ALA A 200 21.37 25.02 18.14
N LYS A 201 20.06 25.23 18.37
CA LYS A 201 19.36 26.47 18.01
C LYS A 201 19.67 27.59 18.98
#